data_AF-A0A956XQZ1-F1
#
_entry.id   AF-A0A956XQZ1-F1
#
_cell.length_a   1.000
_cell.length_b   1.000
_cell.length_c   1.000
_cell.angle_alpha   90.00
_cell.angle_beta   90.00
_cell.angle_gamma   90.00
#
_symmetry.space_group_name_H-M   'P 1'
#
loop_
_entity.id
_entity.type
_entity.pdbx_description
1 polymer ?
#
loop_
_entity_poly.entity_id
_entity_poly.type
_entity_poly.pdbx_seq_one_letter_code
_entity_poly.pdbx_strand_id
1 'polypeptide(L)'
;QQQAWFIIQSTAYAWYEGASVVFFHQLYDDCGDQAAGTNFAPHTGELCLNGDTCAGDAYGLFRNPSDAACYSQHPQPNTPRPAATAFRLLADIFGREPFQPEDIVRSNDVTRITFSRPGELIHVIWNHRLESNAAVFPASGSTALLYTLDGDNRPIRPDSEGDFRVNLAAAQEDAYPQREARDPSAIGGPPIIIVEAAEGELLPPTPTLAPTPTDTPSPSSPLNPTPGPLIPADGDTEPPVTFMSPLPETSLPSFQVNWGANDDSPIERYLIWVQVDGGEWKPWLETRETSGVYSGQSGSYYAFAAWALDAAGNWSGNLNLTPQVITRVE
;
A
#
# COMPACT_ATOMS: atom_id res chain seq x y z
N GLN A 1 -0.10 7.80 6.91
CA GLN A 1 1.15 7.64 6.12
C GLN A 1 2.35 7.40 7.02
N GLN A 2 2.57 8.20 8.08
CA GLN A 2 3.66 8.02 9.05
C GLN A 2 3.82 6.59 9.62
N GLN A 3 2.72 5.85 9.88
CA GLN A 3 2.80 4.42 10.28
C GLN A 3 3.61 3.58 9.28
N ALA A 4 3.43 3.79 7.97
CA ALA A 4 4.14 3.05 6.93
C ALA A 4 5.63 3.42 6.87
N TRP A 5 5.94 4.71 7.06
CA TRP A 5 7.33 5.18 7.15
C TRP A 5 8.02 4.58 8.38
N PHE A 6 7.32 4.58 9.51
CA PHE A 6 7.81 4.00 10.74
C PHE A 6 8.08 2.50 10.61
N ILE A 7 7.25 1.74 9.89
CA ILE A 7 7.53 0.32 9.61
C ILE A 7 8.89 0.15 8.94
N ILE A 8 9.19 0.93 7.89
CA ILE A 8 10.48 0.84 7.18
C ILE A 8 11.64 1.27 8.08
N GLN A 9 11.51 2.41 8.76
CA GLN A 9 12.58 2.97 9.60
C GLN A 9 12.86 2.05 10.80
N SER A 10 11.83 1.62 11.54
CA SER A 10 11.97 0.74 12.71
C SER A 10 12.47 -0.65 12.34
N THR A 11 12.03 -1.21 11.21
CA THR A 11 12.50 -2.51 10.71
C THR A 11 13.98 -2.42 10.32
N ALA A 12 14.40 -1.35 9.64
CA ALA A 12 15.81 -1.14 9.31
C ALA A 12 16.67 -1.01 10.57
N TYR A 13 16.20 -0.28 11.60
CA TYR A 13 16.88 -0.25 12.90
C TYR A 13 16.96 -1.63 13.54
N ALA A 14 15.86 -2.38 13.59
CA ALA A 14 15.84 -3.69 14.20
C ALA A 14 16.84 -4.65 13.53
N TRP A 15 16.87 -4.69 12.19
CA TRP A 15 17.84 -5.50 11.45
C TRP A 15 19.27 -5.03 11.67
N TYR A 16 19.51 -3.72 11.73
CA TYR A 16 20.83 -3.17 12.04
C TYR A 16 21.33 -3.61 13.42
N GLU A 17 20.44 -3.62 14.42
CA GLU A 17 20.72 -4.08 15.78
C GLU A 17 20.70 -5.61 15.93
N GLY A 18 20.65 -6.36 14.82
CA GLY A 18 20.83 -7.82 14.80
C GLY A 18 19.55 -8.64 14.86
N ALA A 19 18.36 -8.05 14.69
CA ALA A 19 17.13 -8.82 14.54
C ALA A 19 17.21 -9.69 13.28
N SER A 20 16.96 -10.99 13.42
CA SER A 20 16.91 -11.90 12.26
C SER A 20 15.53 -11.91 11.57
N VAL A 21 14.49 -11.57 12.31
CA VAL A 21 13.09 -11.52 11.84
C VAL A 21 12.39 -10.36 12.57
N VAL A 22 11.52 -9.64 11.87
CA VAL A 22 10.66 -8.60 12.44
C VAL A 22 9.22 -9.02 12.26
N PHE A 23 8.47 -9.06 13.35
CA PHE A 23 7.03 -9.31 13.36
C PHE A 23 6.31 -7.99 13.54
N PHE A 24 5.36 -7.69 12.66
CA PHE A 24 4.52 -6.52 12.79
C PHE A 24 3.24 -6.86 13.57
N HIS A 25 3.03 -6.16 14.68
CA HIS A 25 1.74 -6.11 15.35
C HIS A 25 0.99 -4.88 14.82
N GLN A 26 -0.07 -5.03 14.02
CA GLN A 26 -0.87 -6.24 13.76
C GLN A 26 -1.48 -6.30 12.36
N LEU A 27 -2.10 -7.43 11.99
CA LEU A 27 -2.67 -7.62 10.65
C LEU A 27 -3.93 -6.78 10.43
N TYR A 28 -4.85 -6.80 11.40
CA TYR A 28 -6.08 -6.03 11.46
C TYR A 28 -6.08 -5.20 12.73
N ASP A 29 -6.86 -4.13 12.79
CA ASP A 29 -7.02 -3.35 14.01
C ASP A 29 -7.71 -4.19 15.08
N ASP A 30 -7.27 -4.10 16.33
CA ASP A 30 -8.01 -4.63 17.47
C ASP A 30 -8.61 -3.50 18.30
N CYS A 31 -9.53 -3.83 19.22
CA CYS A 31 -10.23 -2.82 20.04
C CYS A 31 -9.30 -2.09 21.04
N GLY A 32 -8.08 -2.57 21.24
CA GLY A 32 -7.20 -2.23 22.34
C GLY A 32 -7.87 -2.48 23.69
N ASP A 33 -7.63 -1.59 24.64
CA ASP A 33 -8.31 -1.56 25.93
C ASP A 33 -9.73 -0.94 25.86
N GLN A 34 -10.40 -1.04 24.72
CA GLN A 34 -11.74 -0.47 24.50
C GLN A 34 -12.81 -1.53 24.24
N ALA A 35 -14.07 -1.15 24.47
CA ALA A 35 -15.20 -2.06 24.34
C ALA A 35 -15.49 -2.40 22.86
N ALA A 36 -16.11 -3.55 22.61
CA ALA A 36 -16.66 -3.88 21.30
C ALA A 36 -17.70 -2.82 20.84
N GLY A 37 -17.75 -2.57 19.54
CA GLY A 37 -18.52 -1.50 18.91
C GLY A 37 -17.76 -0.18 18.83
N THR A 38 -16.50 -0.13 19.30
CA THR A 38 -15.68 1.07 19.26
C THR A 38 -15.33 1.46 17.83
N ASN A 39 -15.67 2.70 17.49
CA ASN A 39 -15.68 3.23 16.15
C ASN A 39 -15.56 4.75 16.27
N PHE A 40 -14.42 5.31 15.90
CA PHE A 40 -14.24 6.76 15.83
C PHE A 40 -13.51 7.17 14.56
N ALA A 41 -13.73 8.42 14.15
CA ALA A 41 -12.97 9.03 13.09
C ALA A 41 -11.51 9.20 13.55
N PRO A 42 -10.54 9.25 12.61
CA PRO A 42 -9.19 9.70 12.92
C PRO A 42 -9.23 11.03 13.68
N HIS A 43 -8.51 11.11 14.79
CA HIS A 43 -8.48 12.26 15.69
C HIS A 43 -7.03 12.50 16.14
N THR A 44 -6.68 13.74 16.46
CA THR A 44 -5.34 14.16 16.93
C THR A 44 -5.20 14.10 18.45
N GLY A 45 -5.96 13.20 19.09
CA GLY A 45 -6.01 13.05 20.55
C GLY A 45 -7.02 13.95 21.25
N GLU A 46 -7.86 14.70 20.54
CA GLU A 46 -8.92 15.51 21.14
C GLU A 46 -9.99 14.68 21.88
N LEU A 47 -10.12 13.39 21.54
CA LEU A 47 -10.97 12.45 22.25
C LEU A 47 -10.33 11.95 23.56
N CYS A 48 -9.06 12.26 23.81
CA CYS A 48 -8.25 11.82 24.95
C CYS A 48 -8.37 12.73 26.16
N LEU A 49 -9.58 12.80 26.71
CA LEU A 49 -9.83 13.57 27.93
C LEU A 49 -9.30 12.82 29.16
N ASN A 50 -8.63 13.56 30.05
CA ASN A 50 -8.31 13.15 31.43
C ASN A 50 -7.64 11.77 31.62
N GLY A 51 -6.85 11.31 30.65
CA GLY A 51 -6.11 10.04 30.75
C GLY A 51 -6.96 8.79 30.48
N ASP A 52 -8.19 8.96 29.98
CA ASP A 52 -9.01 7.84 29.52
C ASP A 52 -8.47 7.27 28.19
N THR A 53 -8.62 5.95 28.00
CA THR A 53 -8.24 5.26 26.76
C THR A 53 -9.16 5.66 25.61
N CYS A 54 -8.75 6.68 24.91
CA CYS A 54 -9.44 7.35 23.81
C CYS A 54 -8.98 6.92 22.41
N ALA A 55 -7.87 6.19 22.34
CA ALA A 55 -7.31 5.63 21.14
C ALA A 55 -7.17 4.13 21.41
N GLY A 56 -7.85 3.30 20.64
CA GLY A 56 -7.57 1.86 20.65
C GLY A 56 -6.57 1.52 19.57
N ASP A 57 -6.40 0.22 19.32
CA ASP A 57 -5.26 -0.29 18.57
C ASP A 57 -5.52 -0.34 17.07
N ALA A 58 -5.80 0.84 16.48
CA ALA A 58 -5.96 1.04 15.04
C ALA A 58 -4.64 0.98 14.24
N TYR A 59 -3.82 -0.03 14.55
CA TYR A 59 -2.45 -0.24 14.06
C TYR A 59 -2.36 -1.35 13.00
N GLY A 60 -3.47 -1.81 12.45
CA GLY A 60 -3.50 -2.88 11.44
C GLY A 60 -2.68 -2.55 10.18
N LEU A 61 -2.21 -3.59 9.49
CA LEU A 61 -1.76 -3.49 8.10
C LEU A 61 -2.95 -3.35 7.14
N PHE A 62 -4.07 -3.98 7.50
CA PHE A 62 -5.33 -3.93 6.78
C PHE A 62 -6.36 -3.16 7.59
N ARG A 63 -7.31 -2.56 6.89
CA ARG A 63 -8.52 -2.04 7.54
C ARG A 63 -9.39 -3.20 7.94
N ASN A 64 -10.06 -3.06 9.07
CA ASN A 64 -10.99 -4.06 9.53
C ASN A 64 -12.09 -4.35 8.51
N PRO A 65 -12.56 -5.61 8.43
CA PRO A 65 -13.78 -5.92 7.71
C PRO A 65 -14.97 -5.23 8.38
N SER A 66 -16.06 -5.07 7.63
CA SER A 66 -17.25 -4.35 8.09
C SER A 66 -18.01 -5.06 9.22
N ASP A 67 -17.71 -6.33 9.48
CA ASP A 67 -18.25 -7.13 10.58
C ASP A 67 -17.31 -7.22 11.79
N ALA A 68 -16.16 -6.52 11.76
CA ALA A 68 -15.22 -6.54 12.88
C ALA A 68 -15.82 -5.92 14.14
N ALA A 69 -15.35 -6.41 15.29
CA ALA A 69 -15.81 -5.96 16.60
C ALA A 69 -15.55 -4.47 16.86
N CYS A 70 -14.47 -3.89 16.31
CA CYS A 70 -14.11 -2.48 16.41
C CYS A 70 -13.54 -1.99 15.08
N TYR A 71 -13.50 -0.68 14.88
CA TYR A 71 -12.90 -0.04 13.70
C TYR A 71 -13.47 -0.53 12.35
N SER A 72 -14.69 -1.07 12.36
CA SER A 72 -15.36 -1.67 11.20
C SER A 72 -15.93 -0.63 10.23
N GLN A 73 -15.98 0.64 10.63
CA GLN A 73 -16.57 1.74 9.86
C GLN A 73 -15.66 2.32 8.76
N HIS A 74 -14.71 1.54 8.23
CA HIS A 74 -13.81 2.06 7.20
C HIS A 74 -14.51 2.09 5.82
N PRO A 75 -14.38 3.16 5.02
CA PRO A 75 -14.96 3.25 3.67
C PRO A 75 -14.41 2.24 2.64
N GLN A 76 -13.45 1.41 3.05
CA GLN A 76 -12.72 0.44 2.22
C GLN A 76 -12.39 -0.77 3.11
N PRO A 77 -13.40 -1.49 3.63
CA PRO A 77 -13.19 -2.57 4.59
C PRO A 77 -12.31 -3.65 3.97
N ASN A 78 -11.50 -4.32 4.80
CA ASN A 78 -10.64 -5.42 4.37
C ASN A 78 -9.61 -5.07 3.27
N THR A 79 -9.23 -3.80 3.13
CA THR A 79 -8.21 -3.36 2.16
C THR A 79 -6.88 -3.01 2.82
N PRO A 80 -5.75 -3.16 2.11
CA PRO A 80 -4.43 -2.82 2.65
C PRO A 80 -4.29 -1.32 2.90
N ARG A 81 -3.75 -0.96 4.06
CA ARG A 81 -3.28 0.40 4.37
C ARG A 81 -1.89 0.62 3.75
N PRO A 82 -1.40 1.86 3.65
CA PRO A 82 -0.01 2.12 3.23
C PRO A 82 1.04 1.34 4.04
N ALA A 83 0.71 0.98 5.28
CA ALA A 83 1.52 0.11 6.14
C ALA A 83 1.74 -1.29 5.54
N ALA A 84 0.72 -1.89 4.92
CA ALA A 84 0.86 -3.16 4.21
C ALA A 84 1.79 -3.03 3.00
N THR A 85 1.73 -1.92 2.26
CA THR A 85 2.63 -1.63 1.14
C THR A 85 4.08 -1.53 1.62
N ALA A 86 4.32 -0.83 2.74
CA ALA A 86 5.65 -0.74 3.34
C ALA A 86 6.19 -2.11 3.76
N PHE A 87 5.35 -2.92 4.43
CA PHE A 87 5.72 -4.28 4.82
C PHE A 87 6.06 -5.15 3.61
N ARG A 88 5.25 -5.07 2.54
CA ARG A 88 5.48 -5.81 1.29
C ARG A 88 6.76 -5.36 0.60
N LEU A 89 7.03 -4.05 0.52
CA LEU A 89 8.25 -3.50 -0.09
C LEU A 89 9.51 -4.03 0.60
N LEU A 90 9.52 -4.04 1.94
CA LEU A 90 10.61 -4.59 2.73
C LEU A 90 10.80 -6.09 2.44
N ALA A 91 9.71 -6.86 2.41
CA ALA A 91 9.76 -8.29 2.10
C ALA A 91 10.27 -8.54 0.67
N ASP A 92 9.85 -7.73 -0.31
CA ASP A 92 10.25 -7.88 -1.71
C ASP A 92 11.71 -7.52 -1.96
N ILE A 93 12.28 -6.60 -1.17
CA ILE A 93 13.68 -6.21 -1.28
C ILE A 93 14.55 -7.15 -0.45
N PHE A 94 14.31 -7.25 0.85
CA PHE A 94 15.18 -7.96 1.80
C PHE A 94 14.91 -9.46 1.88
N GLY A 95 13.72 -9.92 1.52
CA GLY A 95 13.35 -11.34 1.56
C GLY A 95 13.92 -12.20 0.43
N ARG A 96 14.64 -11.60 -0.54
CA ARG A 96 15.20 -12.34 -1.69
C ARG A 96 16.37 -13.23 -1.32
N GLU A 97 17.26 -12.71 -0.49
CA GLU A 97 18.52 -13.33 -0.12
C GLU A 97 18.93 -12.91 1.28
N PRO A 98 19.73 -13.74 1.99
CA PRO A 98 20.33 -13.33 3.25
C PRO A 98 21.15 -12.05 3.09
N PHE A 99 21.02 -11.15 4.06
CA PHE A 99 21.75 -9.90 4.13
C PHE A 99 22.38 -9.74 5.52
N GLN A 100 23.32 -8.80 5.66
CA GLN A 100 23.96 -8.44 6.92
C GLN A 100 24.00 -6.92 7.07
N PRO A 101 23.93 -6.39 8.30
CA PRO A 101 24.11 -4.95 8.53
C PRO A 101 25.58 -4.55 8.36
N GLU A 102 25.82 -3.39 7.76
CA GLU A 102 27.16 -2.85 7.51
C GLU A 102 27.45 -1.62 8.36
N ASP A 103 26.65 -0.56 8.20
CA ASP A 103 26.88 0.71 8.90
C ASP A 103 25.60 1.55 9.00
N ILE A 104 25.61 2.48 9.96
CA ILE A 104 24.60 3.54 10.11
C ILE A 104 25.28 4.91 10.16
N VAL A 105 24.94 5.75 9.18
CA VAL A 105 25.41 7.13 9.13
C VAL A 105 24.26 8.07 9.48
N ARG A 106 24.49 8.92 10.48
CA ARG A 106 23.64 10.06 10.82
C ARG A 106 24.41 11.35 10.59
N SER A 107 24.07 12.07 9.54
CA SER A 107 24.76 13.31 9.15
C SER A 107 23.80 14.23 8.41
N ASN A 108 23.92 15.54 8.61
CA ASN A 108 23.08 16.56 7.96
C ASN A 108 21.57 16.29 8.09
N ASP A 109 21.15 15.78 9.26
CA ASP A 109 19.76 15.43 9.56
C ASP A 109 19.17 14.38 8.59
N VAL A 110 20.04 13.52 8.06
CA VAL A 110 19.69 12.33 7.28
C VAL A 110 20.21 11.11 8.02
N THR A 111 19.39 10.07 8.11
CA THR A 111 19.84 8.74 8.48
C THR A 111 19.93 7.86 7.25
N ARG A 112 21.05 7.14 7.13
CA ARG A 112 21.26 6.09 6.15
C ARG A 112 21.75 4.85 6.86
N ILE A 113 20.99 3.77 6.77
CA ILE A 113 21.40 2.43 7.21
C ILE A 113 21.79 1.63 5.97
N THR A 114 22.96 0.99 6.01
CA THR A 114 23.47 0.16 4.91
C THR A 114 23.50 -1.29 5.32
N PHE A 115 23.04 -2.15 4.41
CA PHE A 115 23.12 -3.60 4.49
C PHE A 115 23.84 -4.13 3.26
N SER A 116 24.48 -5.29 3.39
CA SER A 116 25.09 -6.00 2.26
C SER A 116 24.40 -7.33 2.04
N ARG A 117 24.40 -7.76 0.78
CA ARG A 117 24.13 -9.14 0.37
C ARG A 117 25.02 -9.49 -0.83
N PRO A 118 25.08 -10.75 -1.29
CA PRO A 118 25.93 -11.12 -2.43
C PRO A 118 25.71 -10.19 -3.64
N GLY A 119 26.75 -9.43 -4.00
CA GLY A 119 26.73 -8.55 -5.17
C GLY A 119 25.97 -7.24 -5.03
N GLU A 120 25.38 -6.91 -3.87
CA GLU A 120 24.57 -5.70 -3.69
C GLU A 120 24.77 -5.03 -2.34
N LEU A 121 24.64 -3.70 -2.32
CA LEU A 121 24.46 -2.88 -1.13
C LEU A 121 23.03 -2.33 -1.10
N ILE A 122 22.40 -2.34 0.06
CA ILE A 122 21.04 -1.84 0.27
C ILE A 122 21.10 -0.69 1.26
N HIS A 123 20.69 0.51 0.84
CA HIS A 123 20.63 1.70 1.68
C HIS A 123 19.18 2.06 1.99
N VAL A 124 18.82 2.12 3.26
CA VAL A 124 17.54 2.67 3.73
C VAL A 124 17.80 4.08 4.25
N ILE A 125 17.14 5.07 3.65
CA ILE A 125 17.49 6.49 3.84
C ILE A 125 16.25 7.32 4.12
N TRP A 126 16.31 8.21 5.11
CA TRP A 126 15.26 9.19 5.37
C TRP A 126 15.80 10.49 5.97
N ASN A 127 14.99 11.54 5.83
CA ASN A 127 15.25 12.89 6.31
C ASN A 127 14.55 13.11 7.67
N HIS A 128 15.20 13.83 8.57
CA HIS A 128 14.64 14.21 9.87
C HIS A 128 14.06 15.62 9.90
N ARG A 129 14.31 16.46 8.88
CA ARG A 129 13.85 17.86 8.83
C ARG A 129 12.40 17.99 8.40
N LEU A 130 11.72 19.05 8.87
CA LEU A 130 10.37 19.43 8.41
C LEU A 130 10.36 20.12 7.05
N GLU A 131 11.53 20.29 6.45
CA GLU A 131 11.75 20.73 5.08
C GLU A 131 12.42 19.63 4.24
N SER A 132 12.26 19.70 2.91
CA SER A 132 12.96 18.79 2.00
C SER A 132 14.48 18.90 2.16
N ASN A 133 15.16 17.77 2.06
CA ASN A 133 16.61 17.67 2.18
C ASN A 133 17.19 16.82 1.05
N ALA A 134 18.50 16.58 1.05
CA ALA A 134 19.15 15.66 0.13
C ALA A 134 20.11 14.74 0.86
N ALA A 135 20.08 13.45 0.50
CA ALA A 135 21.15 12.52 0.82
C ALA A 135 22.24 12.63 -0.25
N VAL A 136 23.48 12.75 0.20
CA VAL A 136 24.68 12.73 -0.66
C VAL A 136 25.65 11.71 -0.07
N PHE A 137 26.09 10.75 -0.88
CA PHE A 137 27.03 9.73 -0.43
C PHE A 137 27.80 9.08 -1.58
N PRO A 138 29.04 8.61 -1.34
CA PRO A 138 29.85 7.95 -2.37
C PRO A 138 29.21 6.66 -2.83
N ALA A 139 29.17 6.47 -4.14
CA ALA A 139 28.76 5.21 -4.75
C ALA A 139 29.88 4.16 -4.66
N SER A 140 29.49 2.91 -4.42
CA SER A 140 30.37 1.74 -4.49
C SER A 140 30.37 1.09 -5.89
N GLY A 141 29.36 1.38 -6.70
CA GLY A 141 29.10 0.87 -8.03
C GLY A 141 28.68 1.98 -9.00
N SER A 142 28.22 1.58 -10.19
CA SER A 142 27.91 2.53 -11.30
C SER A 142 26.41 2.74 -11.54
N THR A 143 25.57 1.88 -10.97
CA THR A 143 24.11 1.95 -11.08
C THR A 143 23.45 1.47 -9.80
N ALA A 144 22.27 2.01 -9.50
CA ALA A 144 21.42 1.53 -8.43
C ALA A 144 19.93 1.66 -8.81
N LEU A 145 19.07 0.94 -8.10
CA LEU A 145 17.62 1.07 -8.19
C LEU A 145 17.10 1.80 -6.96
N LEU A 146 16.35 2.86 -7.17
CA LEU A 146 15.66 3.61 -6.13
C LEU A 146 14.21 3.14 -6.03
N TYR A 147 13.78 2.83 -4.82
CA TYR A 147 12.43 2.43 -4.46
C TYR A 147 11.82 3.44 -3.49
N THR A 148 10.57 3.84 -3.74
CA THR A 148 9.75 4.60 -2.80
C THR A 148 8.49 3.83 -2.42
N LEU A 149 7.86 4.25 -1.32
CA LEU A 149 6.59 3.67 -0.87
C LEU A 149 5.45 3.88 -1.89
N ASP A 150 5.50 4.97 -2.65
CA ASP A 150 4.47 5.33 -3.64
C ASP A 150 4.65 4.58 -4.98
N GLY A 151 5.61 3.65 -5.04
CA GLY A 151 5.84 2.79 -6.21
C GLY A 151 6.75 3.39 -7.28
N ASP A 152 7.45 4.50 -7.00
CA ASP A 152 8.56 4.93 -7.87
C ASP A 152 9.68 3.91 -7.74
N ASN A 153 9.98 3.23 -8.85
CA ASN A 153 11.02 2.24 -8.94
C ASN A 153 11.83 2.49 -10.21
N ARG A 154 12.98 3.15 -10.06
CA ARG A 154 13.74 3.66 -11.19
C ARG A 154 15.25 3.52 -11.01
N PRO A 155 16.00 3.36 -12.10
CA PRO A 155 17.45 3.40 -12.02
C PRO A 155 17.94 4.81 -11.68
N ILE A 156 19.01 4.87 -10.90
CA ILE A 156 19.78 6.07 -10.60
C ILE A 156 21.26 5.80 -10.87
N ARG A 157 22.02 6.87 -11.10
CA ARG A 157 23.45 6.81 -11.35
C ARG A 157 24.16 7.83 -10.47
N PRO A 158 25.42 7.57 -10.08
CA PRO A 158 26.24 8.57 -9.43
C PRO A 158 26.44 9.78 -10.33
N ASP A 159 26.64 10.95 -9.74
CA ASP A 159 26.99 12.16 -10.49
C ASP A 159 28.46 12.15 -10.95
N SER A 160 28.92 13.28 -11.50
CA SER A 160 30.30 13.41 -11.99
C SER A 160 31.37 13.32 -10.91
N GLU A 161 31.01 13.48 -9.64
CA GLU A 161 31.91 13.35 -8.49
C GLU A 161 31.94 11.92 -7.95
N GLY A 162 31.08 11.04 -8.48
CA GLY A 162 30.97 9.64 -8.05
C GLY A 162 30.00 9.45 -6.88
N ASP A 163 29.18 10.46 -6.57
CA ASP A 163 28.23 10.43 -5.46
C ASP A 163 26.79 10.16 -5.94
N PHE A 164 26.03 9.40 -5.15
CA PHE A 164 24.58 9.43 -5.27
C PHE A 164 24.03 10.67 -4.56
N ARG A 165 23.23 11.44 -5.31
CA ARG A 165 22.53 12.63 -4.81
C ARG A 165 21.03 12.48 -4.97
N VAL A 166 20.32 12.35 -3.86
CA VAL A 166 18.91 11.95 -3.84
C VAL A 166 18.10 12.92 -2.99
N ASN A 167 17.03 13.45 -3.57
CA ASN A 167 16.12 14.34 -2.84
C ASN A 167 15.27 13.53 -1.87
N LEU A 168 15.13 14.02 -0.65
CA LEU A 168 14.32 13.44 0.41
C LEU A 168 13.20 14.40 0.76
N ALA A 169 11.98 13.89 0.84
CA ALA A 169 10.84 14.66 1.30
C ALA A 169 10.98 15.03 2.78
N ALA A 170 10.22 16.04 3.20
CA ALA A 170 10.18 16.48 4.60
C ALA A 170 9.59 15.39 5.51
N ALA A 171 10.08 15.35 6.75
CA ALA A 171 9.37 14.77 7.87
C ALA A 171 8.06 15.52 8.13
N GLN A 172 7.10 14.82 8.74
CA GLN A 172 5.87 15.43 9.24
C GLN A 172 6.00 15.61 10.74
N GLU A 173 5.57 16.76 11.25
CA GLU A 173 5.51 17.00 12.70
C GLU A 173 4.60 15.96 13.36
N ASP A 174 5.01 15.45 14.51
CA ASP A 174 4.20 14.57 15.33
C ASP A 174 3.98 15.12 16.74
N ALA A 175 3.00 14.55 17.44
CA ALA A 175 2.66 14.94 18.80
C ALA A 175 3.52 14.21 19.86
N TYR A 176 4.59 13.50 19.47
CA TYR A 176 5.33 12.67 20.41
C TYR A 176 6.19 13.54 21.35
N PRO A 177 5.98 13.50 22.67
CA PRO A 177 6.67 14.42 23.57
C PRO A 177 8.14 14.03 23.85
N GLN A 178 8.51 12.77 23.64
CA GLN A 178 9.81 12.19 23.99
C GLN A 178 10.69 11.99 22.75
N ARG A 179 10.93 13.05 21.99
CA ARG A 179 11.79 13.03 20.80
C ARG A 179 13.27 13.00 21.17
N GLU A 180 14.12 12.46 20.29
CA GLU A 180 15.57 12.61 20.42
C GLU A 180 15.95 14.11 20.43
N ALA A 181 17.02 14.44 21.14
CA ALA A 181 17.44 15.83 21.28
C ALA A 181 17.91 16.37 19.92
N ARG A 182 17.01 17.12 19.25
CA ARG A 182 17.11 17.87 17.97
C ARG A 182 16.20 17.36 16.86
N ASP A 183 15.52 16.22 17.03
CA ASP A 183 14.59 15.73 16.02
C ASP A 183 13.24 16.45 16.15
N PRO A 184 12.73 17.08 15.08
CA PRO A 184 11.44 17.75 15.11
C PRO A 184 10.25 16.75 15.08
N SER A 185 10.52 15.47 14.84
CA SER A 185 9.53 14.38 14.78
C SER A 185 10.17 13.09 15.29
N ALA A 186 9.41 12.23 15.97
CA ALA A 186 9.85 10.88 16.34
C ALA A 186 9.87 9.93 15.13
N ILE A 187 9.05 10.21 14.11
CA ILE A 187 9.07 9.49 12.83
C ILE A 187 9.68 10.40 11.77
N GLY A 188 10.79 9.95 11.16
CA GLY A 188 11.41 10.68 10.05
C GLY A 188 10.50 10.76 8.82
N GLY A 189 10.91 11.53 7.82
CA GLY A 189 10.20 11.66 6.55
C GLY A 189 10.12 10.36 5.74
N PRO A 190 9.41 10.41 4.60
CA PRO A 190 9.23 9.26 3.73
C PRO A 190 10.58 8.58 3.42
N PRO A 191 10.76 7.31 3.80
CA PRO A 191 12.01 6.62 3.53
C PRO A 191 12.07 6.21 2.06
N ILE A 192 13.29 6.24 1.53
CA ILE A 192 13.63 5.62 0.25
C ILE A 192 14.54 4.43 0.50
N ILE A 193 14.50 3.45 -0.40
CA ILE A 193 15.42 2.31 -0.39
C ILE A 193 16.20 2.33 -1.69
N ILE A 194 17.52 2.24 -1.63
CA ILE A 194 18.40 2.17 -2.79
C ILE A 194 19.11 0.83 -2.77
N VAL A 195 19.00 0.07 -3.86
CA VAL A 195 19.76 -1.17 -4.06
C VAL A 195 20.83 -0.89 -5.10
N GLU A 196 22.08 -0.86 -4.67
CA GLU A 196 23.27 -0.62 -5.47
C GLU A 196 23.94 -1.94 -5.86
N ALA A 197 24.32 -2.11 -7.13
CA ALA A 197 25.13 -3.25 -7.55
C ALA A 197 26.59 -3.03 -7.16
N ALA A 198 27.20 -4.04 -6.54
CA ALA A 198 28.64 -4.10 -6.34
C ALA A 198 29.40 -4.26 -7.68
N GLU A 199 28.82 -4.99 -8.65
CA GLU A 199 29.32 -5.12 -10.02
C GLU A 199 28.14 -5.24 -11.03
N GLY A 200 28.25 -4.59 -12.20
CA GLY A 200 27.24 -4.68 -13.27
C GLY A 200 26.10 -3.66 -13.21
N GLU A 201 25.06 -3.87 -14.03
CA GLU A 201 23.84 -3.04 -14.11
C GLU A 201 22.65 -3.78 -13.49
N LEU A 202 21.97 -3.17 -12.52
CA LEU A 202 20.74 -3.71 -11.95
C LEU A 202 19.55 -3.36 -12.84
N LEU A 203 18.83 -4.38 -13.30
CA LEU A 203 17.53 -4.19 -13.94
C LEU A 203 16.43 -4.17 -12.87
N PRO A 204 15.43 -3.28 -13.00
CA PRO A 204 14.29 -3.30 -12.09
C PRO A 204 13.68 -4.70 -12.08
N PRO A 205 13.32 -5.22 -10.90
CA PRO A 205 12.70 -6.53 -10.82
C PRO A 205 11.46 -6.53 -11.71
N THR A 206 11.37 -7.52 -12.61
CA THR A 206 10.08 -7.87 -13.20
C THR A 206 9.17 -8.24 -12.02
N PRO A 207 7.94 -7.70 -11.91
CA PRO A 207 7.04 -8.06 -10.83
C PRO A 207 6.87 -9.57 -10.85
N THR A 208 7.53 -10.24 -9.90
CA THR A 208 7.35 -11.66 -9.69
C THR A 208 6.03 -11.75 -8.96
N LEU A 209 4.99 -12.22 -9.66
CA LEU A 209 3.80 -12.74 -9.02
C LEU A 209 4.30 -13.78 -8.00
N ALA A 210 4.31 -13.41 -6.73
CA ALA A 210 4.60 -14.38 -5.67
C ALA A 210 3.61 -15.54 -5.82
N PRO A 211 4.03 -16.80 -5.64
CA PRO A 211 3.10 -17.91 -5.58
C PRO A 211 2.10 -17.65 -4.45
N THR A 212 0.82 -17.80 -4.76
CA THR A 212 -0.28 -17.75 -3.80
C THR A 212 0.04 -18.65 -2.61
N PRO A 213 0.09 -18.14 -1.37
CA PRO A 213 0.17 -19.00 -0.20
C PRO A 213 -1.07 -19.92 -0.22
N THR A 214 -0.82 -21.23 -0.35
CA THR A 214 -1.86 -22.22 -0.67
C THR A 214 -2.73 -22.60 0.53
N ASP A 215 -2.53 -22.01 1.72
CA ASP A 215 -3.37 -22.28 2.87
C ASP A 215 -3.63 -21.00 3.68
N THR A 216 -4.76 -20.35 3.40
CA THR A 216 -5.38 -19.38 4.33
C THR A 216 -6.46 -20.13 5.11
N PRO A 217 -6.41 -20.18 6.46
CA PRO A 217 -7.46 -20.82 7.24
C PRO A 217 -8.80 -20.11 7.01
N SER A 218 -9.84 -20.90 6.78
CA SER A 218 -11.20 -20.45 6.48
C SER A 218 -11.83 -19.75 7.70
N PRO A 219 -12.24 -18.47 7.62
CA PRO A 219 -13.08 -17.86 8.64
C PRO A 219 -14.51 -18.42 8.50
N SER A 220 -14.97 -19.10 9.54
CA SER A 220 -16.28 -19.71 9.62
C SER A 220 -17.33 -18.76 10.21
N SER A 221 -18.19 -18.19 9.35
CA SER A 221 -19.67 -18.04 9.49
C SER A 221 -20.20 -16.80 8.75
N PRO A 222 -21.41 -16.84 8.15
CA PRO A 222 -21.97 -15.72 7.40
C PRO A 222 -22.89 -14.85 8.28
N LEU A 223 -22.69 -13.54 8.28
CA LEU A 223 -23.70 -12.57 8.71
C LEU A 223 -24.05 -11.63 7.56
N ASN A 224 -25.35 -11.47 7.31
CA ASN A 224 -25.90 -10.64 6.24
C ASN A 224 -25.66 -9.15 6.55
N PRO A 225 -25.18 -8.34 5.58
CA PRO A 225 -24.97 -6.91 5.78
C PRO A 225 -26.28 -6.13 5.83
N THR A 226 -26.36 -5.14 6.72
CA THR A 226 -27.37 -4.06 6.68
C THR A 226 -26.65 -2.73 6.36
N PRO A 227 -27.13 -1.91 5.41
CA PRO A 227 -26.43 -0.70 4.97
C PRO A 227 -26.48 0.43 6.01
N GLY A 228 -25.35 1.09 6.24
CA GLY A 228 -25.24 2.35 6.98
C GLY A 228 -24.44 3.40 6.16
N PRO A 229 -24.77 4.70 6.26
CA PRO A 229 -24.32 5.73 5.32
C PRO A 229 -22.93 6.28 5.64
N LEU A 230 -22.18 6.66 4.59
CA LEU A 230 -20.90 7.36 4.62
C LEU A 230 -21.14 8.85 4.30
N ILE A 231 -20.41 9.79 4.93
CA ILE A 231 -20.42 11.22 4.55
C ILE A 231 -19.07 11.60 3.92
N PRO A 232 -19.03 12.18 2.70
CA PRO A 232 -17.83 12.63 2.00
C PRO A 232 -17.70 14.16 1.89
N ALA A 233 -16.55 14.56 1.37
CA ALA A 233 -15.97 15.89 1.48
C ALA A 233 -16.44 16.90 0.42
N ASP A 234 -17.42 16.58 -0.42
CA ASP A 234 -18.01 17.50 -1.40
C ASP A 234 -19.54 17.46 -1.41
N GLY A 235 -20.19 17.28 -0.25
CA GLY A 235 -21.65 17.37 -0.10
C GLY A 235 -22.47 16.26 -0.79
N ASP A 236 -21.92 15.62 -1.83
CA ASP A 236 -22.38 14.36 -2.36
C ASP A 236 -21.96 13.23 -1.42
N THR A 237 -22.95 12.46 -0.97
CA THR A 237 -22.80 11.33 -0.06
C THR A 237 -23.22 10.01 -0.68
N GLU A 238 -23.70 10.05 -1.93
CA GLU A 238 -24.21 8.88 -2.62
C GLU A 238 -23.06 8.20 -3.36
N PRO A 239 -22.89 6.87 -3.24
CA PRO A 239 -21.86 6.18 -4.00
C PRO A 239 -22.22 5.98 -5.48
N PRO A 240 -21.21 5.97 -6.38
CA PRO A 240 -21.44 5.77 -7.80
C PRO A 240 -22.05 4.39 -8.10
N VAL A 241 -23.04 4.35 -8.97
CA VAL A 241 -23.66 3.10 -9.43
C VAL A 241 -22.96 2.66 -10.72
N THR A 242 -22.10 1.64 -10.62
CA THR A 242 -21.37 1.11 -11.77
C THR A 242 -22.23 0.20 -12.64
N PHE A 243 -21.89 0.15 -13.93
CA PHE A 243 -22.47 -0.79 -14.89
C PHE A 243 -21.41 -1.21 -15.90
N MET A 244 -21.61 -2.38 -16.51
CA MET A 244 -20.81 -2.85 -17.65
C MET A 244 -21.73 -3.08 -18.84
N SER A 245 -21.24 -2.76 -20.03
CA SER A 245 -21.99 -3.04 -21.27
C SER A 245 -22.03 -4.54 -21.51
N PRO A 246 -23.20 -5.11 -21.87
CA PRO A 246 -23.33 -6.54 -22.10
C PRO A 246 -22.28 -7.07 -23.08
N LEU A 247 -21.69 -8.21 -22.73
CA LEU A 247 -20.84 -8.98 -23.63
C LEU A 247 -21.69 -10.06 -24.33
N PRO A 248 -21.29 -10.51 -25.53
CA PRO A 248 -21.85 -11.73 -26.11
C PRO A 248 -21.65 -12.93 -25.18
N GLU A 249 -22.52 -13.94 -25.25
CA GLU A 249 -22.31 -15.21 -24.53
C GLU A 249 -20.98 -15.87 -24.91
N THR A 250 -20.52 -15.65 -26.15
CA THR A 250 -19.23 -16.11 -26.67
C THR A 250 -18.47 -14.97 -27.32
N SER A 251 -17.29 -14.64 -26.79
CA SER A 251 -16.39 -13.60 -27.29
C SER A 251 -15.16 -14.20 -27.96
N LEU A 252 -14.56 -13.44 -28.88
CA LEU A 252 -13.26 -13.78 -29.47
C LEU A 252 -12.15 -13.73 -28.41
N PRO A 253 -10.95 -14.31 -28.66
CA PRO A 253 -9.82 -14.26 -27.72
C PRO A 253 -9.37 -12.86 -27.33
N SER A 254 -9.67 -11.86 -28.17
CA SER A 254 -9.49 -10.44 -27.84
C SER A 254 -10.79 -9.72 -28.10
N PHE A 255 -11.31 -9.04 -27.06
CA PHE A 255 -12.60 -8.38 -27.12
C PHE A 255 -12.60 -7.13 -26.24
N GLN A 256 -13.44 -6.17 -26.61
CA GLN A 256 -13.59 -4.93 -25.88
C GLN A 256 -14.59 -5.11 -24.73
N VAL A 257 -14.18 -4.70 -23.54
CA VAL A 257 -15.02 -4.59 -22.34
C VAL A 257 -15.28 -3.10 -22.10
N ASN A 258 -16.53 -2.73 -21.87
CA ASN A 258 -16.92 -1.34 -21.62
C ASN A 258 -17.65 -1.23 -20.28
N TRP A 259 -17.39 -0.15 -19.56
CA TRP A 259 -17.96 0.12 -18.24
C TRP A 259 -18.27 1.59 -18.07
N GLY A 260 -19.02 1.91 -17.02
CA GLY A 260 -19.27 3.27 -16.58
C GLY A 260 -19.85 3.28 -15.18
N ALA A 261 -20.11 4.49 -14.67
CA ALA A 261 -20.88 4.69 -13.47
C ALA A 261 -21.79 5.91 -13.62
N ASN A 262 -22.93 5.88 -12.94
CA ASN A 262 -23.81 7.03 -12.76
C ASN A 262 -23.65 7.54 -11.33
N ASP A 263 -23.48 8.85 -11.20
CA ASP A 263 -23.28 9.52 -9.93
C ASP A 263 -23.64 11.01 -10.08
N ASP A 264 -23.97 11.68 -8.97
CA ASP A 264 -24.24 13.12 -8.96
C ASP A 264 -22.95 13.94 -8.96
N SER A 265 -21.81 13.32 -8.67
CA SER A 265 -20.47 13.88 -8.77
C SER A 265 -19.63 13.23 -9.91
N PRO A 266 -18.57 13.90 -10.38
CA PRO A 266 -17.70 13.33 -11.41
C PRO A 266 -16.99 12.05 -10.95
N ILE A 267 -16.82 11.09 -11.86
CA ILE A 267 -16.04 9.88 -11.56
C ILE A 267 -14.53 10.17 -11.71
N GLU A 268 -13.78 9.96 -10.63
CA GLU A 268 -12.33 10.20 -10.55
C GLU A 268 -11.51 9.05 -11.12
N ARG A 269 -11.94 7.79 -10.89
CA ARG A 269 -11.29 6.57 -11.44
C ARG A 269 -12.19 5.34 -11.38
N TYR A 270 -11.84 4.33 -12.18
CA TYR A 270 -12.40 2.99 -12.18
C TYR A 270 -11.35 1.94 -11.80
N LEU A 271 -11.80 0.88 -11.11
CA LEU A 271 -11.04 -0.35 -10.90
C LEU A 271 -11.86 -1.53 -11.46
N ILE A 272 -11.35 -2.16 -12.52
CA ILE A 272 -12.03 -3.25 -13.21
C ILE A 272 -11.44 -4.57 -12.75
N TRP A 273 -12.32 -5.47 -12.36
CA TRP A 273 -12.01 -6.79 -11.86
C TRP A 273 -12.36 -7.83 -12.91
N VAL A 274 -11.58 -8.91 -12.94
CA VAL A 274 -11.84 -10.08 -13.76
C VAL A 274 -11.78 -11.34 -12.90
N GLN A 275 -12.69 -12.26 -13.18
CA GLN A 275 -12.71 -13.60 -12.61
C GLN A 275 -12.69 -14.60 -13.76
N VAL A 276 -11.81 -15.60 -13.65
CA VAL A 276 -11.63 -16.65 -14.66
C VAL A 276 -12.17 -17.96 -14.10
N ASP A 277 -13.07 -18.61 -14.83
CA ASP A 277 -13.64 -19.93 -14.50
C ASP A 277 -14.19 -20.04 -13.07
N GLY A 278 -14.78 -18.95 -12.56
CA GLY A 278 -15.34 -18.89 -11.20
C GLY A 278 -14.30 -18.87 -10.08
N GLY A 279 -13.02 -18.63 -10.41
CA GLY A 279 -11.93 -18.51 -9.45
C GLY A 279 -11.95 -17.22 -8.63
N GLU A 280 -10.80 -16.79 -8.12
CA GLU A 280 -10.71 -15.52 -7.40
C GLU A 280 -10.82 -14.32 -8.34
N TRP A 281 -11.45 -13.24 -7.86
CA TRP A 281 -11.43 -11.96 -8.53
C TRP A 281 -10.04 -11.33 -8.46
N LYS A 282 -9.54 -10.85 -9.60
CA LYS A 282 -8.26 -10.15 -9.70
C LYS A 282 -8.47 -8.77 -10.33
N PRO A 283 -7.72 -7.75 -9.89
CA PRO A 283 -7.74 -6.47 -10.57
C PRO A 283 -7.16 -6.68 -11.97
N TRP A 284 -7.92 -6.30 -12.99
CA TRP A 284 -7.46 -6.25 -14.37
C TRP A 284 -6.86 -4.88 -14.70
N LEU A 285 -7.55 -3.80 -14.33
CA LEU A 285 -7.16 -2.44 -14.70
C LEU A 285 -7.63 -1.41 -13.67
N GLU A 286 -6.78 -0.43 -13.36
CA GLU A 286 -7.19 0.84 -12.73
C GLU A 286 -7.02 1.98 -13.75
N THR A 287 -8.08 2.73 -14.06
CA THR A 287 -8.05 3.73 -15.14
C THR A 287 -9.16 4.77 -15.01
N ARG A 288 -9.03 5.89 -15.74
CA ARG A 288 -10.11 6.86 -15.95
C ARG A 288 -10.93 6.57 -17.21
N GLU A 289 -10.43 5.70 -18.07
CA GLU A 289 -11.12 5.30 -19.30
C GLU A 289 -12.36 4.46 -18.99
N THR A 290 -13.30 4.42 -19.93
CA THR A 290 -14.57 3.64 -19.83
C THR A 290 -14.57 2.38 -20.68
N SER A 291 -13.42 2.01 -21.22
CA SER A 291 -13.26 0.79 -22.01
C SER A 291 -11.82 0.26 -22.00
N GLY A 292 -11.68 -1.03 -22.27
CA GLY A 292 -10.40 -1.72 -22.38
C GLY A 292 -10.52 -3.00 -23.20
N VAL A 293 -9.41 -3.43 -23.81
CA VAL A 293 -9.37 -4.69 -24.56
C VAL A 293 -8.85 -5.80 -23.66
N TYR A 294 -9.69 -6.82 -23.41
CA TYR A 294 -9.30 -8.00 -22.65
C TYR A 294 -8.84 -9.10 -23.60
N SER A 295 -7.77 -9.80 -23.22
CA SER A 295 -7.24 -10.96 -23.95
C SER A 295 -7.43 -12.21 -23.10
N GLY A 296 -8.39 -13.05 -23.48
CA GLY A 296 -8.74 -14.29 -22.81
C GLY A 296 -8.23 -15.53 -23.54
N GLN A 297 -8.25 -16.66 -22.85
CA GLN A 297 -7.92 -17.98 -23.38
C GLN A 297 -9.19 -18.67 -23.87
N SER A 298 -9.13 -19.22 -25.09
CA SER A 298 -10.21 -20.03 -25.66
C SER A 298 -10.53 -21.22 -24.75
N GLY A 299 -11.81 -21.43 -24.47
CA GLY A 299 -12.32 -22.47 -23.57
C GLY A 299 -12.71 -21.99 -22.18
N SER A 300 -12.28 -20.80 -21.74
CA SER A 300 -12.54 -20.28 -20.38
C SER A 300 -13.73 -19.31 -20.32
N TYR A 301 -14.34 -19.23 -19.14
CA TYR A 301 -15.33 -18.22 -18.77
C TYR A 301 -14.67 -17.04 -18.07
N TYR A 302 -15.10 -15.84 -18.45
CA TYR A 302 -14.64 -14.58 -17.87
C TYR A 302 -15.84 -13.81 -17.34
N ALA A 303 -15.79 -13.45 -16.07
CA ALA A 303 -16.72 -12.54 -15.43
C ALA A 303 -16.02 -11.22 -15.15
N PHE A 304 -16.71 -10.10 -15.33
CA PHE A 304 -16.19 -8.76 -15.06
C PHE A 304 -17.09 -8.00 -14.09
N ALA A 305 -16.47 -7.16 -13.27
CA ALA A 305 -17.12 -6.22 -12.38
C ALA A 305 -16.31 -4.91 -12.35
N ALA A 306 -17.01 -3.79 -12.22
CA ALA A 306 -16.42 -2.47 -12.13
C ALA A 306 -16.66 -1.87 -10.75
N TRP A 307 -15.60 -1.29 -10.18
CA TRP A 307 -15.69 -0.31 -9.12
C TRP A 307 -15.40 1.09 -9.67
N ALA A 308 -16.04 2.10 -9.11
CA ALA A 308 -15.77 3.51 -9.40
C ALA A 308 -15.53 4.28 -8.09
N LEU A 309 -14.61 5.24 -8.13
CA LEU A 309 -14.41 6.26 -7.12
C LEU A 309 -14.85 7.58 -7.73
N ASP A 310 -15.73 8.29 -7.04
CA ASP A 310 -16.14 9.64 -7.45
C ASP A 310 -15.20 10.73 -6.91
N ALA A 311 -15.45 11.98 -7.27
CA ALA A 311 -14.66 13.14 -6.84
C ALA A 311 -14.89 13.49 -5.36
N ALA A 312 -16.05 13.13 -4.80
CA ALA A 312 -16.38 13.35 -3.40
C ALA A 312 -15.71 12.32 -2.45
N GLY A 313 -15.19 11.22 -3.01
CA GLY A 313 -14.49 10.16 -2.30
C GLY A 313 -15.32 8.91 -2.04
N ASN A 314 -16.54 8.78 -2.61
CA ASN A 314 -17.34 7.56 -2.49
C ASN A 314 -16.88 6.48 -3.47
N TRP A 315 -16.87 5.24 -2.98
CA TRP A 315 -16.67 4.06 -3.80
C TRP A 315 -17.99 3.35 -4.09
N SER A 316 -18.17 2.92 -5.34
CA SER A 316 -19.36 2.19 -5.79
C SER A 316 -19.67 0.94 -4.95
N GLY A 317 -20.96 0.65 -4.75
CA GLY A 317 -21.44 -0.39 -3.83
C GLY A 317 -21.24 -1.86 -4.23
N ASN A 318 -20.69 -2.21 -5.41
CA ASN A 318 -20.45 -3.61 -5.81
C ASN A 318 -19.23 -4.24 -5.10
N LEU A 319 -19.11 -4.01 -3.79
CA LEU A 319 -17.95 -4.40 -2.96
C LEU A 319 -17.78 -5.92 -2.85
N ASN A 320 -18.86 -6.68 -3.03
CA ASN A 320 -18.84 -8.15 -3.03
C ASN A 320 -18.44 -8.76 -4.39
N LEU A 321 -18.10 -7.92 -5.38
CA LEU A 321 -17.71 -8.34 -6.73
C LEU A 321 -18.70 -9.34 -7.34
N THR A 322 -19.95 -8.91 -7.46
CA THR A 322 -20.92 -9.66 -8.25
C THR A 322 -20.64 -9.45 -9.74
N PRO A 323 -20.61 -10.51 -10.57
CA PRO A 323 -20.44 -10.39 -12.02
C PRO A 323 -21.49 -9.43 -12.60
N GLN A 324 -21.03 -8.39 -13.29
CA GLN A 324 -21.91 -7.51 -14.06
C GLN A 324 -22.08 -8.01 -15.49
N VAL A 325 -21.04 -8.64 -16.03
CA VAL A 325 -21.07 -9.34 -17.32
C VAL A 325 -20.26 -10.62 -17.26
N ILE A 326 -20.67 -11.61 -18.05
CA ILE A 326 -19.98 -12.90 -18.18
C ILE A 326 -19.92 -13.22 -19.67
N THR A 327 -18.80 -13.76 -20.13
CA THR A 327 -18.64 -14.28 -21.48
C THR A 327 -17.77 -15.53 -21.47
N ARG A 328 -17.99 -16.45 -22.40
CA ARG A 328 -17.05 -17.53 -22.70
C ARG A 328 -16.15 -17.08 -23.84
N VAL A 329 -14.86 -17.35 -23.76
CA VAL A 329 -13.95 -17.07 -24.88
C VAL A 329 -13.83 -18.32 -25.74
N GLU A 330 -14.03 -18.19 -27.05
CA GLU A 330 -13.79 -19.23 -28.05
C GLU A 330 -12.90 -18.73 -29.20
#